data_AF-A0A5J5SPN5-F1
#
_entry.id   AF-A0A5J5SPN5-F1
#
_cell.length_a   1.000
_cell.length_b   1.000
_cell.length_c   1.000
_cell.angle_alpha   90.00
_cell.angle_beta   90.00
_cell.angle_gamma   90.00
#
_symmetry.space_group_name_H-M   'P 1'
#
loop_
_entity.id
_entity.type
_entity.pdbx_description
1 polymer ?
#
loop_
_entity_poly.entity_id
_entity_poly.type
_entity_poly.pdbx_seq_one_letter_code
_entity_poly.pdbx_strand_id
1 'polypeptide(L)'
;MKWAFETLKRYRERFCMFNDDVQGTAGVALAGLLGTVRAQRQSLDDFPNHKIVVVGAGSAGLGVLSMAIQAVVRMTGNAEIAAQNFFLLN
;
A
#
# COMPACT_ATOMS: atom_id res chain seq x y z
N MET A 1 -7.07 15.26 -6.94
CA MET A 1 -6.35 14.52 -5.88
C MET A 1 -6.12 15.30 -4.59
N LYS A 2 -5.86 16.62 -4.63
CA LYS A 2 -5.57 17.46 -3.45
C LYS A 2 -6.50 17.22 -2.24
N TRP A 3 -7.82 17.24 -2.48
CA TRP A 3 -8.80 17.21 -1.40
C TRP A 3 -8.92 15.88 -0.65
N ALA A 4 -8.75 14.74 -1.33
CA ALA A 4 -8.87 13.44 -0.66
C ALA A 4 -7.81 13.29 0.45
N PHE A 5 -6.56 13.61 0.14
CA PHE A 5 -5.47 13.57 1.10
C PHE A 5 -5.55 14.69 2.14
N GLU A 6 -5.89 15.91 1.73
CA GLU A 6 -5.94 17.06 2.63
C GLU A 6 -7.07 16.94 3.67
N THR A 7 -8.28 16.54 3.23
CA THR A 7 -9.41 16.28 4.12
C THR A 7 -9.11 15.12 5.06
N LEU A 8 -8.58 14.00 4.54
CA LEU A 8 -8.21 12.87 5.38
C LEU A 8 -7.19 13.28 6.45
N LYS A 9 -6.13 14.01 6.07
CA LYS A 9 -5.11 14.50 7.00
C LYS A 9 -5.71 15.43 8.06
N ARG A 10 -6.62 16.32 7.67
CA ARG A 10 -7.21 17.32 8.57
C ARG A 10 -8.13 16.73 9.65
N TYR A 11 -8.88 15.67 9.32
CA TYR A 11 -10.01 15.25 10.14
C TYR A 11 -9.85 13.87 10.80
N ARG A 12 -8.97 12.99 10.29
CA ARG A 12 -8.82 11.60 10.79
C ARG A 12 -8.42 11.46 12.26
N GLU A 13 -7.80 12.47 12.84
CA GLU A 13 -7.40 12.47 14.27
C GLU A 13 -8.50 13.01 15.18
N ARG A 14 -9.52 13.67 14.61
CA ARG A 14 -10.63 14.30 15.35
C ARG A 14 -11.93 13.50 15.25
N PHE A 15 -12.12 12.79 14.16
CA PHE A 15 -13.32 12.01 13.88
C PHE A 15 -12.92 10.58 13.51
N CYS A 16 -13.75 9.61 13.89
CA CYS A 16 -13.62 8.23 13.42
C CYS A 16 -13.96 8.19 11.93
N MET A 17 -12.97 8.39 11.07
CA MET A 17 -13.14 8.42 9.61
C MET A 17 -11.92 7.87 8.88
N PHE A 18 -12.17 7.42 7.66
CA PHE A 18 -11.16 7.02 6.68
C PHE A 18 -11.62 7.46 5.29
N ASN A 19 -10.74 7.36 4.29
CA ASN A 19 -11.10 7.59 2.89
C ASN A 19 -11.10 6.26 2.14
N ASP A 20 -12.22 5.88 1.54
CA ASP A 20 -12.37 4.57 0.89
C ASP A 20 -11.52 4.44 -0.39
N ASP A 21 -11.45 5.50 -1.21
CA ASP A 21 -10.63 5.52 -2.43
C ASP A 21 -9.11 5.41 -2.14
N VAL A 22 -8.65 5.89 -0.98
CA VAL A 22 -7.24 5.84 -0.57
C VAL A 22 -6.95 4.60 0.27
N GLN A 23 -7.72 4.37 1.33
CA GLN A 23 -7.42 3.35 2.34
C GLN A 23 -8.21 2.06 2.12
N GLY A 24 -9.47 2.15 1.70
CA GLY A 24 -10.30 0.97 1.40
C GLY A 24 -9.76 0.21 0.19
N THR A 25 -9.55 0.92 -0.92
CA THR A 25 -8.94 0.37 -2.14
C THR A 25 -7.56 -0.23 -1.86
N ALA A 26 -6.73 0.46 -1.07
CA ALA A 26 -5.41 -0.04 -0.69
C ALA A 26 -5.50 -1.34 0.14
N GLY A 27 -6.47 -1.44 1.04
CA GLY A 27 -6.68 -2.63 1.87
C GLY A 27 -7.00 -3.86 1.03
N VAL A 28 -7.96 -3.74 0.10
CA VAL A 28 -8.35 -4.85 -0.78
C VAL A 28 -7.22 -5.21 -1.75
N ALA A 29 -6.53 -4.22 -2.30
CA ALA A 29 -5.39 -4.46 -3.17
C ALA A 29 -4.26 -5.22 -2.45
N LEU A 30 -3.88 -4.80 -1.24
CA LEU A 30 -2.87 -5.49 -0.43
C LEU A 30 -3.31 -6.93 -0.10
N ALA A 31 -4.58 -7.15 0.25
CA ALA A 31 -5.10 -8.48 0.48
C ALA A 31 -4.95 -9.38 -0.76
N GLY A 32 -5.23 -8.86 -1.95
CA GLY A 32 -5.02 -9.57 -3.21
C GLY A 32 -3.53 -9.89 -3.49
N LEU A 33 -2.64 -8.94 -3.23
CA LEU A 33 -1.19 -9.13 -3.38
C LEU A 33 -0.67 -10.24 -2.46
N LEU A 34 -1.01 -10.19 -1.16
CA LEU A 34 -0.61 -11.23 -0.20
C LEU A 34 -1.26 -12.58 -0.51
N GLY A 35 -2.50 -12.58 -0.98
CA GLY A 35 -3.18 -13.79 -1.47
C GLY A 35 -2.46 -14.42 -2.65
N THR A 36 -1.91 -13.60 -3.55
CA THR A 36 -1.15 -14.06 -4.73
C THR A 36 0.16 -14.74 -4.32
N VAL A 37 0.86 -14.23 -3.30
CA VAL A 37 2.06 -14.90 -2.73
C VAL A 37 1.70 -16.29 -2.21
N ARG A 38 0.60 -16.40 -1.44
CA ARG A 38 0.13 -17.69 -0.93
C ARG A 38 -0.31 -18.64 -2.04
N ALA A 39 -0.95 -18.12 -3.10
CA ALA A 39 -1.36 -18.90 -4.25
C ALA A 39 -0.17 -19.48 -5.02
N GLN A 40 0.97 -18.78 -5.03
CA GLN A 40 2.25 -19.26 -5.56
C GLN A 40 2.95 -20.27 -4.62
N ARG A 41 2.34 -20.64 -3.49
CA ARG A 41 2.91 -21.51 -2.43
C ARG A 41 4.19 -20.96 -1.80
N GLN A 42 4.35 -19.64 -1.81
CA GLN A 42 5.45 -18.94 -1.16
C GLN A 42 5.07 -18.54 0.27
N SER A 43 6.07 -18.29 1.11
CA SER A 43 5.85 -17.70 2.44
C SER A 43 5.43 -16.24 2.28
N LEU A 44 4.64 -15.71 3.21
CA LEU A 44 4.39 -14.27 3.25
C LEU A 44 5.69 -13.47 3.50
N ASP A 45 6.70 -14.11 4.08
CA ASP A 45 8.05 -13.54 4.22
C ASP A 45 8.77 -13.34 2.88
N ASP A 46 8.25 -13.95 1.80
CA ASP A 46 8.74 -13.72 0.43
C ASP A 46 8.11 -12.48 -0.23
N PHE A 47 7.05 -11.90 0.36
CA PHE A 47 6.40 -10.71 -0.17
C PHE A 47 7.36 -9.53 -0.38
N PRO A 48 8.29 -9.19 0.54
CA PRO A 48 9.29 -8.15 0.34
C PRO A 48 10.19 -8.33 -0.89
N ASN A 49 10.35 -9.56 -1.40
CA ASN A 49 11.18 -9.87 -2.56
C ASN A 49 10.45 -9.63 -3.90
N HIS A 50 9.15 -9.39 -3.87
CA HIS A 50 8.36 -9.15 -5.08
C HIS A 50 8.54 -7.71 -5.58
N LYS A 51 8.79 -7.56 -6.88
CA LYS A 51 8.81 -6.25 -7.53
C LYS A 51 7.42 -5.85 -7.98
N ILE A 52 6.92 -4.74 -7.45
CA ILE A 52 5.57 -4.25 -7.72
C ILE A 52 5.68 -2.89 -8.40
N VAL A 53 5.04 -2.77 -9.56
CA VAL A 53 4.89 -1.50 -10.29
C VAL A 53 3.43 -1.08 -10.22
N VAL A 54 3.17 0.08 -9.63
CA VAL A 54 1.85 0.70 -9.60
C VAL A 54 1.75 1.68 -10.76
N VAL A 55 0.74 1.52 -11.61
CA VAL A 55 0.48 2.42 -12.75
C VAL A 55 -0.59 3.42 -12.36
N GLY A 56 -0.24 4.71 -12.40
CA GLY A 56 -1.05 5.85 -12.02
C GLY A 56 -0.85 6.30 -10.57
N ALA A 57 -0.32 7.50 -10.38
CA ALA A 57 -0.16 8.17 -9.08
C ALA A 57 -1.45 8.89 -8.63
N GLY A 58 -2.58 8.22 -8.85
CA GLY A 58 -3.89 8.57 -8.31
C GLY A 58 -3.95 8.43 -6.78
N SER A 59 -5.08 8.85 -6.17
CA SER A 59 -5.34 8.60 -4.75
C SER A 59 -5.30 7.10 -4.42
N ALA A 60 -5.90 6.28 -5.28
CA ALA A 60 -5.87 4.83 -5.19
C ALA A 60 -4.45 4.28 -5.35
N GLY A 61 -3.75 4.61 -6.43
CA GLY A 61 -2.40 4.08 -6.69
C GLY A 61 -1.39 4.44 -5.59
N LEU A 62 -1.39 5.69 -5.14
CA LEU A 62 -0.58 6.12 -4.00
C LEU A 62 -0.98 5.43 -2.69
N GLY A 63 -2.28 5.21 -2.47
CA GLY A 63 -2.79 4.46 -1.33
C GLY A 63 -2.28 3.03 -1.30
N VAL A 64 -2.40 2.31 -2.42
CA VAL A 64 -1.92 0.92 -2.60
C VAL A 64 -0.42 0.84 -2.37
N LEU A 65 0.36 1.72 -3.03
CA LEU A 65 1.81 1.76 -2.90
C LEU A 65 2.24 1.99 -1.45
N SER A 66 1.64 2.99 -0.79
CA SER A 66 1.96 3.32 0.60
C SER A 66 1.63 2.17 1.55
N MET A 67 0.49 1.51 1.36
CA MET A 67 0.07 0.41 2.23
C MET A 67 0.94 -0.84 2.04
N ALA A 68 1.35 -1.14 0.80
CA ALA A 68 2.23 -2.26 0.52
C ALA A 68 3.65 -2.04 1.09
N ILE A 69 4.19 -0.82 0.97
CA ILE A 69 5.44 -0.43 1.64
C ILE A 69 5.32 -0.62 3.16
N GLN A 70 4.23 -0.10 3.77
CA GLN A 70 4.00 -0.26 5.21
C GLN A 70 3.92 -1.73 5.64
N ALA A 71 3.32 -2.60 4.81
CA ALA A 71 3.28 -4.04 5.09
C ALA A 71 4.69 -4.64 5.10
N VAL A 72 5.53 -4.32 4.12
CA VAL A 72 6.93 -4.78 4.08
C VAL A 72 7.75 -4.27 5.26
N VAL A 73 7.59 -3.00 5.64
CA VAL A 73 8.27 -2.46 6.84
C VAL A 73 7.83 -3.20 8.11
N ARG A 74 6.55 -3.55 8.23
CA ARG A 74 6.05 -4.34 9.37
C ARG A 74 6.58 -5.78 9.39
N MET A 75 6.77 -6.39 8.22
CA MET A 75 7.30 -7.76 8.10
C MET A 75 8.81 -7.83 8.35
N THR A 76 9.57 -6.85 7.85
CA THR A 76 11.04 -6.90 7.83
C THR A 76 11.70 -6.06 8.90
N GLY A 77 10.98 -5.10 9.49
CA GLY A 77 11.56 -4.07 10.36
C GLY A 77 12.46 -3.06 9.62
N ASN A 78 12.57 -3.13 8.29
CA ASN A 78 13.49 -2.31 7.51
C ASN A 78 12.76 -1.54 6.38
N ALA A 79 12.78 -0.21 6.47
CA ALA A 79 12.14 0.68 5.50
C ALA A 79 12.87 0.75 4.15
N GLU A 80 14.17 0.47 4.11
CA GLU A 80 14.99 0.56 2.89
C GLU A 80 14.69 -0.60 1.93
N ILE A 81 14.42 -1.80 2.45
CA ILE A 81 14.00 -2.97 1.66
C ILE A 81 12.70 -2.65 0.90
N ALA A 82 11.77 -1.96 1.55
CA ALA A 82 10.51 -1.55 0.95
C ALA A 82 10.68 -0.51 -0.17
N ALA A 83 11.74 0.29 -0.18
CA ALA A 83 11.97 1.31 -1.20
C ALA A 83 12.56 0.73 -2.50
N GLN A 84 13.22 -0.42 -2.45
CA GLN A 84 13.95 -0.97 -3.60
C GLN A 84 13.06 -1.76 -4.58
N ASN A 85 11.93 -2.30 -4.11
CA ASN A 85 11.10 -3.21 -4.90
C ASN A 85 9.72 -2.64 -5.28
N PHE A 86 9.42 -1.40 -4.90
CA PHE A 86 8.12 -0.78 -5.13
C PHE A 86 8.27 0.48 -5.99
N PHE A 87 7.60 0.48 -7.14
CA PHE A 87 7.74 1.52 -8.17
C PHE A 87 6.39 2.15 -8.49
N LEU A 88 6.42 3.42 -8.89
CA LEU A 88 5.26 4.17 -9.34
C LEU A 88 5.53 4.71 -10.74
N LEU A 89 4.63 4.43 -11.68
CA LEU A 89 4.68 4.92 -13.05
C LEU A 89 3.50 5.86 -13.30
N ASN A 90 3.77 7.01 -13.92
CA ASN A 90 2.78 8.03 -14.29
C ASN A 90 2.75 8.29 -15.77
#